data_AF-A0A7X5TQ60-F1
#
_entry.id   AF-A0A7X5TQ60-F1
#
_cell.length_a   1.000
_cell.length_b   1.000
_cell.length_c   1.000
_cell.angle_alpha   90.00
_cell.angle_beta   90.00
_cell.angle_gamma   90.00
#
_symmetry.space_group_name_H-M   'P 1'
#
loop_
_entity.id
_entity.type
_entity.pdbx_description
1 polymer ?
#
loop_
_entity_poly.entity_id
_entity_poly.type
_entity_poly.pdbx_seq_one_letter_code
_entity_poly.pdbx_strand_id
1 'polypeptide(L)'
;MKRPTTGKTVRYTIDLDAPPSFTPEEIAELDALEGRPVDFSDIPEQVDDGKWYRPGKFEEVINKQQVTLRIDRDVLEFFRSSGQRYQTRINNVLRDYMLAHQATPPQKRSR
;
A
#
# COMPACT_ATOMS: atom_id res chain seq x y z
N MET A 1 -31.60 31.12 -34.39
CA MET A 1 -31.47 30.57 -33.03
C MET A 1 -30.02 30.73 -32.58
N LYS A 2 -29.74 31.55 -31.56
CA LYS A 2 -28.37 31.80 -31.06
C LYS A 2 -28.03 30.78 -29.97
N ARG A 3 -26.88 30.10 -30.06
CA ARG A 3 -26.41 29.12 -29.07
C ARG A 3 -25.87 29.84 -27.81
N PRO A 4 -26.11 29.36 -26.58
CA PRO A 4 -25.54 29.96 -25.38
C PRO A 4 -24.02 29.69 -25.31
N THR A 5 -23.26 30.75 -25.04
CA THR A 5 -21.79 30.76 -24.97
C THR A 5 -21.31 29.95 -23.75
N THR A 6 -20.71 28.78 -23.99
CA THR A 6 -20.09 27.94 -22.96
C THR A 6 -18.82 28.59 -22.38
N GLY A 7 -18.88 28.93 -21.09
CA GLY A 7 -17.79 28.83 -20.10
C GLY A 7 -16.50 29.62 -20.34
N LYS A 8 -16.32 30.73 -19.62
CA LYS A 8 -15.00 31.37 -19.42
C LYS A 8 -14.12 30.43 -18.58
N THR A 9 -13.11 29.81 -19.18
CA THR A 9 -12.14 29.00 -18.41
C THR A 9 -11.29 29.92 -17.54
N VAL A 10 -11.50 29.88 -16.22
CA VAL A 10 -10.65 30.56 -15.24
C VAL A 10 -9.53 29.61 -14.88
N ARG A 11 -8.29 29.94 -15.26
CA ARG A 11 -7.11 29.24 -14.75
C ARG A 11 -6.77 29.83 -13.39
N TYR A 12 -6.80 28.99 -12.38
CA TYR A 12 -6.46 29.37 -11.02
C TYR A 12 -5.22 28.57 -10.58
N THR A 13 -4.15 29.27 -10.24
CA THR A 13 -2.92 28.68 -9.71
C THR A 13 -2.88 28.99 -8.22
N ILE A 14 -3.00 27.97 -7.38
CA ILE A 14 -2.91 28.11 -5.93
C ILE A 14 -1.44 28.32 -5.57
N ASP A 15 -1.15 29.40 -4.85
CA ASP A 15 0.14 29.57 -4.18
C ASP A 15 0.12 28.74 -2.88
N LEU A 16 1.04 27.79 -2.76
CA LEU A 16 1.09 26.85 -1.63
C LEU A 16 1.63 27.52 -0.36
N ASP A 17 2.44 28.57 -0.50
CA ASP A 17 3.08 29.26 0.62
C ASP A 17 2.22 30.40 1.18
N ALA A 18 1.23 30.85 0.40
CA ALA A 18 0.24 31.86 0.79
C ALA A 18 -1.14 31.51 0.20
N PRO A 19 -1.82 30.48 0.74
CA PRO A 19 -3.14 30.12 0.26
C PRO A 19 -4.11 31.31 0.45
N PRO A 20 -5.09 31.48 -0.46
CA PRO A 20 -6.12 32.51 -0.28
C PRO A 20 -6.85 32.28 1.05
N SER A 21 -6.97 33.33 1.86
CA SER A 21 -7.86 33.30 3.02
C SER A 21 -9.31 33.43 2.55
N PHE A 22 -10.23 32.72 3.19
CA PHE A 22 -11.65 32.90 2.98
C PHE A 22 -12.05 34.36 3.19
N THR A 23 -12.88 34.87 2.28
CA THR A 23 -13.51 36.18 2.44
C THR A 23 -14.58 36.13 3.54
N PRO A 24 -14.91 37.25 4.18
CA PRO A 24 -15.96 37.30 5.20
C PRO A 24 -17.32 36.81 4.71
N GLU A 25 -17.61 36.98 3.42
CA GLU A 25 -18.84 36.52 2.76
C GLU A 25 -18.87 34.99 2.63
N GLU A 26 -17.75 34.37 2.23
CA GLU A 26 -17.62 32.90 2.14
C GLU A 26 -17.72 32.22 3.51
N ILE A 27 -17.19 32.87 4.56
CA ILE A 27 -17.30 32.38 5.94
C ILE A 27 -18.76 32.43 6.38
N ALA A 28 -19.48 33.53 6.13
CA ALA A 28 -20.89 33.65 6.47
C ALA A 28 -21.78 32.63 5.72
N GLU A 29 -21.43 32.29 4.48
CA GLU A 29 -22.09 31.22 3.73
C GLU A 29 -21.82 29.83 4.34
N LEU A 30 -20.58 29.57 4.76
CA LEU A 30 -20.22 28.32 5.44
C LEU A 30 -20.95 28.18 6.79
N ASP A 31 -21.01 29.25 7.58
CA ASP A 31 -21.74 29.30 8.85
C ASP A 31 -23.24 29.10 8.64
N ALA A 32 -23.81 29.57 7.53
CA ALA A 32 -25.21 29.32 7.18
C ALA A 32 -25.48 27.87 6.74
N LEU A 33 -24.44 27.14 6.32
CA LEU A 33 -24.50 25.72 5.98
C LEU A 33 -24.28 24.81 7.20
N GLU A 34 -23.64 25.31 8.27
CA GLU A 34 -23.55 24.61 9.55
C GLU A 34 -24.95 24.31 10.11
N GLY A 35 -25.24 23.03 10.31
CA GLY A 35 -26.52 22.56 10.85
C GLY A 35 -27.45 21.89 9.83
N ARG A 36 -27.11 21.89 8.53
CA ARG A 36 -27.78 21.01 7.57
C ARG A 36 -27.40 19.55 7.83
N PRO A 37 -28.36 18.61 7.91
CA PRO A 37 -28.03 17.21 8.06
C PRO A 37 -27.27 16.72 6.83
N VAL A 38 -26.19 15.98 7.04
CA VAL A 38 -25.43 15.33 5.95
C VAL A 38 -26.27 14.20 5.38
N ASP A 39 -26.48 14.21 4.06
CA ASP A 39 -27.15 13.13 3.36
C ASP A 39 -26.16 11.99 3.08
N PHE A 40 -26.52 10.77 3.48
CA PHE A 40 -25.75 9.54 3.31
C PHE A 40 -26.48 8.54 2.40
N SER A 41 -27.44 9.01 1.58
CA SER A 41 -28.21 8.14 0.69
C SER A 41 -27.38 7.38 -0.35
N ASP A 42 -26.18 7.89 -0.69
CA ASP A 42 -25.27 7.33 -1.69
C ASP A 42 -24.07 6.57 -1.10
N ILE A 43 -23.70 6.82 0.16
CA ILE A 43 -22.49 6.28 0.80
C ILE A 43 -22.80 5.86 2.25
N PRO A 44 -22.37 4.66 2.68
CA PRO A 44 -22.55 4.23 4.07
C PRO A 44 -21.79 5.14 5.06
N GLU A 45 -22.39 5.37 6.23
CA GLU A 45 -21.75 6.11 7.32
C GLU A 45 -20.42 5.45 7.71
N GLN A 46 -19.37 6.28 7.85
CA GLN A 46 -18.05 5.79 8.22
C GLN A 46 -18.05 5.37 9.69
N VAL A 47 -17.81 4.09 9.96
CA VAL A 47 -17.67 3.57 11.31
C VAL A 47 -16.31 4.02 11.88
N ASP A 48 -16.29 4.55 13.11
CA ASP A 48 -15.11 5.15 13.78
C ASP A 48 -13.85 4.25 13.80
N ASP A 49 -14.01 2.94 13.65
CA ASP A 49 -12.91 1.95 13.64
C ASP A 49 -12.35 1.65 12.24
N GLY A 50 -12.66 2.48 11.24
CA GLY A 50 -12.15 2.39 9.89
C GLY A 50 -10.63 2.56 9.83
N LYS A 51 -9.88 1.48 10.09
CA LYS A 51 -8.43 1.43 9.87
C LYS A 51 -8.17 1.71 8.40
N TRP A 52 -7.64 2.90 8.13
CA TRP A 52 -7.09 3.27 6.83
C TRP A 52 -5.96 2.31 6.48
N TYR A 53 -6.27 1.28 5.69
CA TYR A 53 -5.26 0.37 5.19
C TYR A 53 -4.49 1.09 4.09
N ARG A 54 -3.22 1.43 4.35
CA ARG A 54 -2.32 1.87 3.28
C ARG A 54 -1.99 0.65 2.42
N PRO A 55 -2.50 0.57 1.17
CA PRO A 55 -2.07 -0.51 0.28
C PRO A 55 -0.57 -0.35 0.06
N GLY A 56 0.21 -1.38 0.44
CA GLY A 56 1.66 -1.38 0.25
C GLY A 56 2.50 -1.27 1.53
N LYS A 57 1.90 -1.10 2.71
CA LYS A 57 2.65 -1.32 3.98
C LYS A 57 2.72 -2.82 4.26
N PHE A 58 3.44 -3.55 3.42
CA PHE A 58 3.96 -4.85 3.81
C PHE A 58 4.88 -4.58 5.00
N GLU A 59 4.53 -5.07 6.18
CA GLU A 59 5.55 -5.27 7.21
C GLU A 59 6.66 -6.04 6.53
N GLU A 60 7.86 -5.45 6.46
CA GLU A 60 9.04 -6.16 5.99
C GLU A 60 9.31 -7.25 7.01
N VAL A 61 8.64 -8.39 6.86
CA VAL A 61 8.99 -9.58 7.59
C VAL A 61 10.29 -10.05 6.94
N ILE A 62 11.42 -9.54 7.44
CA ILE A 62 12.77 -9.90 7.02
C ILE A 62 13.00 -11.37 7.45
N ASN A 63 12.33 -12.29 6.77
CA ASN A 63 12.36 -13.72 7.04
C ASN A 63 13.47 -14.43 6.26
N LYS A 64 14.21 -13.70 5.44
CA LYS A 64 15.25 -14.25 4.55
C LYS A 64 16.56 -13.55 4.87
N GLN A 65 17.51 -14.29 5.42
CA GLN A 65 18.87 -13.83 5.61
C GLN A 65 19.69 -14.16 4.36
N GLN A 66 20.39 -13.16 3.80
CA GLN A 66 21.33 -13.39 2.71
C GLN A 66 22.57 -14.12 3.26
N VAL A 67 22.88 -15.28 2.68
CA VAL A 67 24.04 -16.10 3.04
C VAL A 67 24.80 -16.52 1.80
N THR A 68 26.11 -16.65 1.90
CA THR A 68 26.96 -17.17 0.82
C THR A 68 27.12 -18.69 1.01
N LEU A 69 26.38 -19.47 0.22
CA LEU A 69 26.43 -20.94 0.21
C LEU A 69 27.05 -21.43 -1.10
N ARG A 70 27.94 -22.43 -1.01
CA ARG A 70 28.45 -23.15 -2.20
C ARG A 70 27.46 -24.28 -2.54
N ILE A 71 27.06 -24.33 -3.81
CA ILE A 71 26.16 -25.36 -4.36
C ILE A 71 26.89 -25.99 -5.55
N ASP A 72 26.77 -27.31 -5.70
CA ASP A 72 27.34 -28.03 -6.83
C ASP A 72 26.78 -27.53 -8.16
N ARG A 73 27.61 -27.63 -9.20
CA ARG A 73 27.33 -27.03 -10.51
C ARG A 73 26.10 -27.64 -11.18
N ASP A 74 26.01 -28.97 -11.16
CA ASP A 74 24.91 -29.75 -11.72
C ASP A 74 23.58 -29.46 -11.02
N VAL A 75 23.58 -29.38 -9.68
CA VAL A 75 22.41 -29.00 -8.90
C VAL A 75 21.94 -27.59 -9.26
N LEU A 76 22.87 -26.66 -9.38
CA LEU A 76 22.56 -25.28 -9.77
C LEU A 76 22.03 -25.19 -11.20
N GLU A 77 22.60 -25.94 -12.14
CA GLU A 77 22.11 -26.05 -13.53
C GLU A 77 20.69 -26.64 -13.59
N PHE A 78 20.42 -27.70 -12.82
CA PHE A 78 19.08 -28.28 -12.69
C PHE A 78 18.05 -27.23 -12.26
N PHE A 79 18.31 -26.50 -11.17
CA PHE A 79 17.38 -25.47 -10.71
C PHE A 79 17.28 -24.30 -11.70
N ARG A 80 18.36 -23.91 -12.40
CA ARG A 80 18.32 -22.84 -13.41
C ARG A 80 17.52 -23.22 -14.66
N SER A 81 17.58 -24.48 -15.10
CA SER A 81 16.79 -24.97 -16.24
C SER A 81 15.28 -24.71 -16.07
N SER A 82 14.87 -24.59 -14.82
CA SER A 82 13.49 -24.45 -14.42
C SER A 82 12.98 -22.98 -14.43
N GLY A 83 13.86 -22.01 -14.68
CA GLY A 83 13.52 -20.60 -14.97
C GLY A 83 13.87 -19.57 -13.89
N GLN A 84 13.33 -18.35 -14.05
CA GLN A 84 13.73 -17.12 -13.33
C GLN A 84 13.54 -17.13 -11.80
N ARG A 85 12.89 -18.16 -11.24
CA ARG A 85 12.63 -18.30 -9.79
C ARG A 85 13.39 -19.46 -9.14
N TYR A 86 14.49 -19.91 -9.74
CA TYR A 86 15.28 -21.04 -9.26
C TYR A 86 15.73 -20.91 -7.78
N GLN A 87 16.10 -19.71 -7.33
CA GLN A 87 16.49 -19.46 -5.93
C GLN A 87 15.34 -19.70 -4.94
N THR A 88 14.12 -19.35 -5.32
CA THR A 88 12.93 -19.60 -4.49
C THR A 88 12.65 -21.10 -4.40
N ARG A 89 12.89 -21.84 -5.47
CA ARG A 89 12.72 -23.31 -5.49
C ARG A 89 13.75 -24.00 -4.61
N ILE A 90 15.02 -23.58 -4.68
CA ILE A 90 16.07 -24.06 -3.76
C ILE A 90 15.63 -23.86 -2.31
N ASN A 91 15.15 -22.67 -1.97
CA ASN A 91 14.70 -22.37 -0.61
C ASN A 91 13.49 -23.21 -0.17
N ASN A 92 12.56 -23.53 -1.09
CA ASN A 92 11.42 -24.40 -0.79
C ASN A 92 11.88 -25.83 -0.49
N VAL A 93 12.77 -26.39 -1.30
CA VAL A 93 13.34 -27.72 -1.05
C VAL A 93 14.06 -27.78 0.30
N LEU A 94 14.83 -26.73 0.63
CA LEU A 94 15.49 -26.64 1.94
C LEU A 94 14.48 -26.57 3.09
N ARG A 95 13.37 -25.84 2.92
CA ARG A 95 12.28 -25.79 3.92
C ARG A 95 11.59 -27.15 4.06
N ASP A 96 11.30 -27.82 2.97
CA ASP A 96 10.63 -29.12 3.00
C ASP A 96 11.52 -30.18 3.64
N TYR A 97 12.82 -30.18 3.29
CA TYR A 97 13.82 -31.01 3.95
C TYR A 97 13.89 -30.72 5.46
N MET A 98 13.93 -29.44 5.83
CA MET A 98 13.93 -29.01 7.23
C MET A 98 12.69 -29.53 7.98
N LEU A 99 11.49 -29.38 7.41
CA LEU A 99 10.25 -29.85 8.04
C LEU A 99 10.20 -31.37 8.17
N ALA A 100 10.67 -32.10 7.15
CA ALA A 100 10.72 -33.55 7.16
C ALA A 100 11.72 -34.10 8.21
N HIS A 101 12.76 -33.34 8.55
CA HIS A 101 13.80 -33.74 9.50
C HIS A 101 13.67 -33.07 10.89
N GLN A 102 12.68 -32.19 11.08
CA GLN A 102 12.42 -31.54 12.37
C GLN A 102 11.42 -32.35 13.22
N ALA A 103 11.94 -33.33 13.96
CA ALA A 103 11.46 -33.59 15.31
C ALA A 103 12.25 -32.67 16.27
N THR A 104 11.87 -31.38 16.33
CA THR A 104 12.15 -30.36 17.36
C THR A 104 12.35 -28.98 16.69
N PRO A 105 11.50 -27.98 17.00
CA PRO A 105 11.63 -26.64 16.41
C PRO A 105 12.86 -25.91 16.95
N PRO A 106 13.52 -25.06 16.15
CA PRO A 106 14.66 -24.28 16.60
C PRO A 106 14.22 -23.28 17.68
N GLN A 107 14.79 -23.42 18.87
CA GLN A 107 14.64 -22.45 19.95
C GLN A 107 15.12 -21.09 19.48
N LYS A 108 14.21 -20.10 19.50
CA LYS A 108 14.52 -18.68 19.29
C LYS A 108 15.65 -18.30 20.26
N ARG A 109 16.88 -18.18 19.76
CA ARG A 109 17.95 -17.55 20.53
C ARG A 109 17.67 -16.05 20.53
N SER A 110 17.05 -15.60 21.62
CA SER A 110 17.02 -14.20 22.03
C SER A 110 18.46 -13.69 22.05
N ARG A 111 18.74 -12.61 21.32
CA ARG A 111 19.87 -11.75 21.55
C ARG A 111 19.37 -10.50 22.25
#